data_AF-A0A353T2K9-F1
#
_entry.id   AF-A0A353T2K9-F1
#
_cell.length_a   1.000
_cell.length_b   1.000
_cell.length_c   1.000
_cell.angle_alpha   90.00
_cell.angle_beta   90.00
_cell.angle_gamma   90.00
#
_symmetry.space_group_name_H-M   'P 1'
#
loop_
_entity.id
_entity.type
_entity.pdbx_description
1 polymer ?
#
loop_
_entity_poly.entity_id
_entity_poly.type
_entity_poly.pdbx_seq_one_letter_code
_entity_poly.pdbx_strand_id
1 'polypeptide(L)'
;MVIFNAKKRSQIPIFISLFLSAIILISILLSAYMITISSAHKIIQSQMEDAKNTNFQSIINKIANTFSNAESLAYKVSASNVVTDYAKSTQRDHYTEYEIRKFLANLVTGYEDIKTCYIYLPQYDYILSSTIGLDSRSFFKRYYQNGYKDWMKSLHSNKNCLNSSYPVSLSVPAEI
;
A
#
# COMPACT_ATOMS: atom_id res chain seq x y z
N MET A 1 -6.63 50.80 -78.36
CA MET A 1 -5.34 50.13 -78.14
C MET A 1 -4.97 50.26 -76.66
N VAL A 2 -5.09 49.14 -75.93
CA VAL A 2 -4.41 48.70 -74.68
C VAL A 2 -4.06 49.79 -73.65
N ILE A 3 -4.94 50.06 -72.67
CA ILE A 3 -5.04 49.49 -71.29
C ILE A 3 -4.25 50.28 -70.23
N PHE A 4 -5.02 50.87 -69.31
CA PHE A 4 -4.62 51.35 -67.99
C PHE A 4 -3.84 50.26 -67.23
N ASN A 5 -2.65 50.59 -66.69
CA ASN A 5 -2.24 50.12 -65.37
C ASN A 5 -0.98 50.83 -64.88
N ALA A 6 -1.14 52.01 -64.29
CA ALA A 6 -0.14 52.55 -63.37
C ALA A 6 -0.18 51.70 -62.10
N LYS A 7 0.63 50.63 -62.08
CA LYS A 7 0.85 49.76 -60.94
C LYS A 7 1.37 50.60 -59.78
N LYS A 8 0.47 51.05 -58.90
CA LYS A 8 0.79 51.72 -57.63
C LYS A 8 1.42 50.68 -56.70
N ARG A 9 2.71 50.39 -56.89
CA ARG A 9 3.52 49.64 -55.93
C ARG A 9 3.58 50.50 -54.68
N SER A 10 2.84 50.11 -53.62
CA SER A 10 2.98 50.76 -52.32
C SER A 10 4.41 50.50 -51.83
N GLN A 11 5.30 51.47 -52.04
CA GLN A 11 6.59 51.49 -51.39
C GLN A 11 6.32 51.69 -49.91
N ILE A 12 6.32 50.60 -49.16
CA ILE A 12 6.29 50.64 -47.71
C ILE A 12 7.49 51.51 -47.30
N PRO A 13 7.28 52.61 -46.55
CA PRO A 13 8.38 53.45 -46.11
C PRO A 13 9.37 52.60 -45.32
N ILE A 14 10.66 52.79 -45.56
CA ILE A 14 11.77 51.96 -45.06
C ILE A 14 11.67 51.70 -43.54
N PHE A 15 11.15 52.66 -42.80
CA PHE A 15 10.86 52.56 -41.38
C PHE A 15 9.84 51.46 -41.04
N ILE A 16 8.74 51.34 -41.79
CA ILE A 16 7.72 50.32 -41.60
C ILE A 16 8.28 48.93 -41.91
N SER A 17 9.14 48.79 -42.92
CA SER A 17 9.80 47.49 -43.19
C SER A 17 10.77 47.06 -42.08
N LEU A 18 11.51 47.99 -41.48
CA LEU A 18 12.38 47.71 -40.34
C LEU A 18 11.58 47.35 -39.08
N PHE A 19 10.48 48.07 -38.85
CA PHE A 19 9.56 47.80 -37.74
C PHE A 19 8.88 46.43 -37.87
N LEU A 20 8.41 46.06 -39.07
CA LEU A 20 7.86 44.73 -39.36
C LEU A 20 8.89 43.62 -39.15
N SER A 21 10.14 43.81 -39.57
CA SER A 21 11.21 42.84 -39.33
C SER A 21 11.50 42.64 -37.84
N ALA A 22 11.52 43.72 -37.06
CA ALA A 22 11.68 43.65 -35.60
C ALA A 22 10.53 42.88 -34.94
N ILE A 23 9.27 43.13 -35.35
CA ILE A 23 8.10 42.38 -34.85
C ILE A 23 8.21 40.89 -35.20
N ILE A 24 8.62 40.54 -36.42
CA ILE A 24 8.78 39.14 -36.84
C ILE A 24 9.86 38.46 -35.98
N LEU A 25 11.00 39.13 -35.76
CA LEU A 25 12.08 38.62 -34.89
C LEU A 25 11.61 38.41 -33.46
N ILE A 26 10.89 39.38 -32.88
CA ILE A 26 10.32 39.26 -31.54
C ILE A 26 9.32 38.11 -31.48
N SER A 27 8.46 37.95 -32.49
CA SER A 27 7.49 36.86 -32.55
C SER A 27 8.15 35.49 -32.62
N ILE A 28 9.24 35.34 -33.37
CA ILE A 28 10.02 34.11 -33.45
C ILE A 28 10.64 33.80 -32.08
N LEU A 29 11.26 34.78 -31.43
CA LEU A 29 11.84 34.62 -30.10
C LEU A 29 10.78 34.24 -29.05
N LEU A 30 9.62 34.88 -29.08
CA LEU A 30 8.50 34.57 -28.19
C LEU A 30 7.99 33.14 -28.41
N SER A 31 7.86 32.72 -29.68
CA SER A 31 7.43 31.36 -30.01
C SER A 31 8.43 30.30 -29.54
N ALA A 32 9.73 30.55 -29.71
CA ALA A 32 10.78 29.66 -29.24
C ALA A 32 10.78 29.55 -27.71
N TYR A 33 10.58 30.68 -27.01
CA TYR A 33 10.45 30.72 -25.55
C TYR A 33 9.22 29.96 -25.03
N MET A 34 8.07 30.07 -25.70
CA MET A 34 6.86 29.34 -25.30
C MET A 34 7.00 27.82 -25.51
N ILE A 35 7.71 27.40 -26.57
CA ILE A 35 7.97 25.98 -26.84
C ILE A 35 8.84 25.37 -25.74
N THR A 36 9.91 26.06 -25.31
CA THR A 36 10.81 25.55 -24.28
C THR A 36 10.15 25.46 -22.90
N ILE A 37 9.30 26.42 -22.54
CA ILE A 37 8.51 26.33 -21.30
C ILE A 37 7.50 25.19 -21.36
N SER A 38 6.80 25.02 -22.49
CA SER A 38 5.81 23.95 -22.63
C SER A 38 6.46 22.56 -22.55
N SER A 39 7.64 22.37 -23.15
CA SER A 39 8.36 21.09 -23.05
C SER A 39 8.85 20.83 -21.63
N ALA A 40 9.41 21.84 -20.95
CA ALA A 40 9.83 21.71 -19.56
C ALA A 40 8.67 21.34 -18.63
N HIS A 41 7.51 21.98 -18.81
CA HIS A 41 6.32 21.67 -18.01
C HIS A 41 5.85 20.22 -18.21
N LYS A 42 5.84 19.73 -19.45
CA LYS A 42 5.47 18.34 -19.76
C LYS A 42 6.42 17.33 -19.12
N ILE A 43 7.73 17.58 -19.18
CA ILE A 43 8.75 16.70 -18.57
C ILE A 43 8.57 16.66 -17.05
N ILE A 44 8.33 17.80 -16.41
CA ILE A 44 8.11 17.86 -14.96
C ILE A 44 6.83 17.10 -14.59
N GLN A 45 5.73 17.30 -15.34
CA GLN A 45 4.49 16.58 -15.10
C GLN A 45 4.64 15.07 -15.27
N SER A 46 5.30 14.61 -16.33
CA SER A 46 5.51 13.17 -16.55
C SER A 46 6.38 12.57 -15.44
N GLN A 47 7.45 13.25 -15.03
CA GLN A 47 8.28 12.80 -13.91
C GLN A 47 7.53 12.75 -12.58
N MET A 48 6.62 13.70 -12.33
CA MET A 48 5.77 13.69 -11.14
C MET A 48 4.77 12.52 -11.17
N GLU A 49 4.19 12.22 -12.32
CA GLU A 49 3.27 11.10 -12.50
C GLU A 49 3.98 9.75 -12.38
N ASP A 50 5.17 9.62 -12.97
CA ASP A 50 6.02 8.42 -12.86
C ASP A 50 6.49 8.19 -11.42
N ALA A 51 6.87 9.26 -10.70
CA ALA A 51 7.23 9.18 -9.28
C ALA A 51 6.04 8.76 -8.42
N LYS A 52 4.85 9.33 -8.69
CA LYS A 52 3.61 8.95 -8.01
C LYS A 52 3.26 7.48 -8.26
N ASN A 53 3.36 7.02 -9.50
CA ASN A 53 3.09 5.64 -9.87
C ASN A 53 4.09 4.68 -9.21
N THR A 54 5.38 5.00 -9.27
CA THR A 54 6.44 4.21 -8.59
C THR A 54 6.21 4.10 -7.09
N ASN A 55 5.81 5.20 -6.44
CA ASN A 55 5.49 5.20 -5.02
C ASN A 55 4.28 4.32 -4.71
N PHE A 56 3.21 4.39 -5.52
CA PHE A 56 2.06 3.51 -5.35
C PHE A 56 2.41 2.04 -5.55
N GLN A 57 3.20 1.72 -6.57
CA GLN A 57 3.66 0.34 -6.80
C GLN A 57 4.53 -0.15 -5.64
N SER A 58 5.39 0.71 -5.09
CA SER A 58 6.18 0.37 -3.89
C SER A 58 5.29 0.07 -2.69
N ILE A 59 4.23 0.86 -2.47
CA ILE A 59 3.25 0.60 -1.40
C ILE A 59 2.51 -0.72 -1.65
N ILE A 60 2.03 -0.97 -2.87
CA ILE A 60 1.34 -2.22 -3.23
C ILE A 60 2.26 -3.42 -2.99
N ASN A 61 3.52 -3.34 -3.41
CA ASN A 61 4.50 -4.41 -3.22
C ASN A 61 4.82 -4.64 -1.74
N LYS A 62 4.93 -3.57 -0.93
CA LYS A 62 5.08 -3.71 0.53
C LYS A 62 3.90 -4.42 1.15
N ILE A 63 2.67 -4.02 0.80
CA ILE A 63 1.44 -4.67 1.27
C ILE A 63 1.44 -6.16 0.89
N ALA A 64 1.71 -6.47 -0.38
CA ALA A 64 1.75 -7.85 -0.87
C ALA A 64 2.81 -8.69 -0.13
N ASN A 65 4.00 -8.13 0.11
CA ASN A 65 5.06 -8.78 0.87
C ASN A 65 4.65 -9.01 2.33
N THR A 66 4.01 -8.04 2.98
CA THR A 66 3.53 -8.21 4.36
C THR A 66 2.49 -9.33 4.45
N PHE A 67 1.56 -9.43 3.48
CA PHE A 67 0.59 -10.53 3.44
C PHE A 67 1.25 -11.88 3.21
N SER A 68 2.18 -11.97 2.26
CA SER A 68 2.96 -13.20 2.00
C SER A 68 3.77 -13.64 3.23
N ASN A 69 4.39 -12.70 3.93
CA ASN A 69 5.09 -12.95 5.18
C ASN A 69 4.15 -13.47 6.28
N ALA A 70 2.96 -12.88 6.41
CA ALA A 70 1.95 -13.32 7.37
C ALA A 70 1.42 -14.72 7.06
N GLU A 71 1.22 -15.05 5.78
CA GLU A 71 0.85 -16.40 5.33
C GLU A 71 1.95 -17.41 5.63
N SER A 72 3.20 -17.10 5.29
CA SER A 72 4.35 -17.96 5.59
C SER A 72 4.51 -18.20 7.10
N LEU A 73 4.30 -17.16 7.92
CA LEU A 73 4.29 -17.27 9.37
C LEU A 73 3.17 -18.20 9.84
N ALA A 74 1.94 -18.00 9.37
CA ALA A 74 0.79 -18.85 9.71
C ALA A 74 1.03 -20.31 9.33
N TYR A 75 1.60 -20.56 8.16
CA TYR A 75 1.97 -21.91 7.71
C TYR A 75 2.97 -22.56 8.67
N LYS A 76 4.08 -21.86 9.01
CA LYS A 76 5.09 -22.38 9.95
C LYS A 76 4.51 -22.67 11.34
N VAL A 77 3.60 -21.84 11.83
CA VAL A 77 2.88 -22.09 13.08
C VAL A 77 2.01 -23.34 12.97
N SER A 78 1.23 -23.46 11.90
CA SER A 78 0.33 -24.61 11.67
C SER A 78 1.06 -25.92 11.40
N ALA A 79 2.30 -25.86 10.91
CA ALA A 79 3.15 -27.03 10.69
C ALA A 79 3.92 -27.47 11.94
N SER A 80 3.84 -26.72 13.05
CA SER A 80 4.52 -27.07 14.29
C SER A 80 3.76 -28.16 15.04
N ASN A 81 4.44 -29.29 15.30
CA ASN A 81 3.88 -30.39 16.09
C ASN A 81 3.49 -29.93 17.49
N VAL A 82 4.33 -29.13 18.16
CA VAL A 82 4.05 -28.63 19.53
C VAL A 82 2.75 -27.82 19.55
N VAL A 83 2.53 -26.96 18.55
CA VAL A 83 1.32 -26.13 18.46
C VAL A 83 0.09 -27.00 18.13
N THR A 84 0.21 -27.88 17.14
CA THR A 84 -0.92 -28.68 16.66
C THR A 84 -1.34 -29.78 17.63
N ASP A 85 -0.39 -30.41 18.32
CA ASP A 85 -0.68 -31.40 19.36
C ASP A 85 -1.31 -30.74 20.58
N TYR A 86 -0.80 -29.57 20.99
CA TYR A 86 -1.42 -28.80 22.05
C TYR A 86 -2.83 -28.32 21.69
N ALA A 87 -3.05 -27.92 20.44
CA ALA A 87 -4.36 -27.52 19.94
C ALA A 87 -5.38 -28.67 19.93
N LYS A 88 -4.94 -29.94 19.93
CA LYS A 88 -5.80 -31.13 20.06
C LYS A 88 -5.96 -31.60 21.50
N SER A 89 -5.08 -31.16 22.40
CA SER A 89 -5.17 -31.50 23.82
C SER A 89 -6.49 -30.98 24.40
N THR A 90 -7.05 -31.75 25.35
CA THR A 90 -8.19 -31.36 26.17
C THR A 90 -7.77 -30.79 27.52
N GLN A 91 -6.48 -30.89 27.85
CA GLN A 91 -5.91 -30.41 29.10
C GLN A 91 -4.92 -29.28 28.86
N ARG A 92 -5.08 -28.22 29.63
CA ARG A 92 -4.21 -27.07 29.61
C ARG A 92 -2.90 -27.37 30.32
N ASP A 93 -1.82 -27.40 29.55
CA ASP A 93 -0.46 -27.52 30.07
C ASP A 93 0.30 -26.18 29.93
N HIS A 94 0.72 -25.64 31.08
CA HIS A 94 1.47 -24.38 31.16
C HIS A 94 2.90 -24.50 30.62
N TYR A 95 3.51 -25.68 30.71
CA TYR A 95 4.85 -25.89 30.17
C TYR A 95 4.82 -25.84 28.64
N THR A 96 3.90 -26.58 28.01
CA THR A 96 3.69 -26.53 26.56
C THR A 96 3.31 -25.12 26.09
N GLU A 97 2.47 -24.37 26.83
CA GLU A 97 2.22 -22.96 26.51
C GLU A 97 3.51 -22.15 26.46
N TYR A 98 4.38 -22.29 27.45
CA TYR A 98 5.66 -21.57 27.49
C TYR A 98 6.56 -21.92 26.30
N GLU A 99 6.63 -23.20 25.92
CA GLU A 99 7.37 -23.62 24.72
C GLU A 99 6.79 -23.00 23.45
N ILE A 100 5.47 -22.96 23.31
CA ILE A 100 4.80 -22.30 22.19
C ILE A 100 5.10 -20.80 22.19
N ARG A 101 5.12 -20.12 23.35
CA ARG A 101 5.48 -18.69 23.42
C ARG A 101 6.90 -18.45 22.94
N LYS A 102 7.87 -19.26 23.39
CA LYS A 102 9.27 -19.19 22.93
C LYS A 102 9.38 -19.42 21.43
N PHE A 103 8.68 -20.43 20.93
CA PHE A 103 8.61 -20.72 19.50
C PHE A 103 8.08 -19.51 18.73
N LEU A 104 6.95 -18.93 19.14
CA LEU A 104 6.37 -17.74 18.50
C LEU A 104 7.30 -16.52 18.59
N ALA A 105 7.96 -16.30 19.72
CA ALA A 105 8.91 -15.19 19.87
C ALA A 105 10.04 -15.29 18.84
N ASN A 106 10.67 -16.46 18.72
CA ASN A 106 11.74 -16.71 17.75
C ASN A 106 11.23 -16.65 16.30
N LEU A 107 9.99 -17.09 16.06
CA LEU A 107 9.40 -17.11 14.73
C LEU A 107 9.11 -15.69 14.23
N VAL A 108 8.54 -14.83 15.10
CA VAL A 108 8.17 -13.44 14.76
C VAL A 108 9.41 -12.57 14.55
N THR A 109 10.53 -12.81 15.23
CA THR A 109 11.77 -12.04 15.00
C THR A 109 12.31 -12.14 13.58
N GLY A 110 11.91 -13.16 12.82
CA GLY A 110 12.29 -13.30 11.40
C GLY A 110 11.49 -12.41 10.44
N TYR A 111 10.51 -11.65 10.92
CA TYR A 111 9.62 -10.83 10.10
C TYR A 111 9.55 -9.40 10.64
N GLU A 112 10.14 -8.44 9.94
CA GLU A 112 10.20 -7.04 10.38
C GLU A 112 8.83 -6.36 10.46
N ASP A 113 7.91 -6.70 9.55
CA ASP A 113 6.60 -6.05 9.43
C ASP A 113 5.54 -6.62 10.38
N ILE A 114 5.85 -7.70 11.13
CA ILE A 114 4.89 -8.41 11.97
C ILE A 114 5.21 -8.18 13.44
N LYS A 115 4.36 -7.40 14.12
CA LYS A 115 4.56 -7.07 15.55
C LYS A 115 4.31 -8.28 16.47
N THR A 116 3.27 -9.06 16.22
CA THR A 116 2.88 -10.17 17.11
C THR A 116 2.04 -11.20 16.36
N CYS A 117 2.24 -12.48 16.69
CA CYS A 117 1.39 -13.59 16.29
C CYS A 117 0.50 -14.02 17.46
N TYR A 118 -0.79 -14.18 17.20
CA TYR A 118 -1.78 -14.66 18.17
C TYR A 118 -2.37 -15.99 17.70
N ILE A 119 -2.45 -16.95 18.61
CA ILE A 119 -3.11 -18.24 18.41
C ILE A 119 -4.34 -18.28 19.32
N TYR A 120 -5.52 -18.46 18.74
CA TYR A 120 -6.72 -18.74 19.49
C TYR A 120 -6.90 -20.25 19.65
N LEU A 121 -7.13 -20.70 20.89
CA LEU A 121 -7.38 -22.08 21.27
C LEU A 121 -8.83 -22.21 21.74
N PRO A 122 -9.76 -22.62 20.87
CA PRO A 122 -11.19 -22.64 21.16
C PRO A 122 -11.57 -23.50 22.36
N GLN A 123 -10.86 -24.62 22.57
CA GLN A 123 -11.14 -25.57 23.65
C GLN A 123 -10.92 -24.98 25.06
N TYR A 124 -10.09 -23.94 25.16
CA TYR A 124 -9.78 -23.27 26.43
C TYR A 124 -10.34 -21.84 26.49
N ASP A 125 -10.98 -21.38 25.41
CA ASP A 125 -11.35 -19.98 25.19
C ASP A 125 -10.18 -19.01 25.48
N TYR A 126 -9.00 -19.37 24.99
CA TYR A 126 -7.74 -18.74 25.37
C TYR A 126 -6.93 -18.30 24.14
N ILE A 127 -6.26 -17.17 24.25
CA ILE A 127 -5.40 -16.59 23.21
C ILE A 127 -3.98 -16.56 23.73
N LEU A 128 -3.07 -17.13 22.95
CA LEU A 128 -1.64 -17.20 23.23
C LEU A 128 -0.86 -16.37 22.22
N SER A 129 0.13 -15.62 22.68
CA SER A 129 1.09 -14.91 21.83
C SER A 129 2.51 -15.10 22.35
N SER A 130 3.50 -14.51 21.66
CA SER A 130 4.90 -14.49 22.10
C SER A 130 5.10 -13.84 23.47
N THR A 131 4.22 -12.94 23.91
CA THR A 131 4.39 -12.13 25.13
C THR A 131 3.29 -12.32 26.16
N ILE A 132 2.06 -12.59 25.72
CA ILE A 132 0.89 -12.64 26.60
C ILE A 132 0.09 -13.92 26.37
N GLY A 133 -0.67 -14.29 27.39
CA GLY A 133 -1.75 -15.26 27.26
C GLY A 133 -2.93 -14.78 28.07
N LEU A 134 -4.10 -14.69 27.43
CA LEU A 134 -5.31 -14.10 28.00
C LEU A 134 -6.52 -14.94 27.57
N ASP A 135 -7.57 -14.97 28.39
CA ASP A 135 -8.87 -15.42 27.90
C ASP A 135 -9.36 -14.48 26.79
N SER A 136 -10.17 -15.03 25.89
CA SER A 136 -10.64 -14.33 24.70
C SER A 136 -11.41 -13.03 25.02
N ARG A 137 -12.12 -12.97 26.15
CA ARG A 137 -12.88 -11.78 26.58
C ARG A 137 -11.96 -10.69 27.10
N SER A 138 -10.95 -11.02 27.90
CA SER A 138 -9.93 -10.08 28.35
C SER A 138 -9.10 -9.56 27.19
N PHE A 139 -8.74 -10.45 26.25
CA PHE A 139 -8.09 -10.05 25.00
C PHE A 139 -8.97 -9.09 24.20
N PHE A 140 -10.24 -9.43 24.03
CA PHE A 140 -11.20 -8.61 23.30
C PHE A 140 -11.31 -7.19 23.88
N LYS A 141 -11.54 -7.09 25.19
CA LYS A 141 -11.66 -5.81 25.90
C LYS A 141 -10.41 -4.93 25.77
N ARG A 142 -9.23 -5.54 25.58
CA ARG A 142 -7.96 -4.83 25.47
C ARG A 142 -7.74 -4.22 24.09
N TYR A 143 -8.21 -4.87 23.02
CA TYR A 143 -7.84 -4.51 21.64
C TYR A 143 -9.01 -4.09 20.76
N TYR A 144 -10.25 -4.33 21.18
CA TYR A 144 -11.43 -4.11 20.37
C TYR A 144 -12.50 -3.30 21.11
N GLN A 145 -13.29 -2.57 20.33
CA GLN A 145 -14.37 -1.70 20.83
C GLN A 145 -15.77 -2.15 20.40
N ASN A 146 -15.90 -3.19 19.57
CA ASN A 146 -17.17 -3.69 19.05
C ASN A 146 -17.88 -4.64 20.04
N GLY A 147 -18.94 -5.33 19.58
CA GLY A 147 -19.62 -6.36 20.37
C GLY A 147 -18.81 -7.66 20.42
N TYR A 148 -18.49 -8.14 21.63
CA TYR A 148 -17.76 -9.40 21.84
C TYR A 148 -18.42 -10.59 21.11
N LYS A 149 -19.76 -10.65 21.11
CA LYS A 149 -20.51 -11.71 20.41
C LYS A 149 -20.28 -11.69 18.91
N ASP A 150 -20.21 -10.51 18.29
CA ASP A 150 -20.01 -10.38 16.85
C ASP A 150 -18.57 -10.73 16.47
N TRP A 151 -17.59 -10.32 17.28
CA TRP A 151 -16.20 -10.72 17.10
C TRP A 151 -16.02 -12.23 17.21
N MET A 152 -16.61 -12.87 18.22
CA MET A 152 -16.58 -14.33 18.36
C MET A 152 -17.26 -15.04 17.20
N LYS A 153 -18.40 -14.51 16.72
CA LYS A 153 -19.08 -15.05 15.55
C LYS A 153 -18.18 -14.97 14.32
N SER A 154 -17.48 -13.86 14.10
CA SER A 154 -16.52 -13.73 12.99
C SER A 154 -15.35 -14.71 13.12
N LEU A 155 -14.79 -14.86 14.32
CA LEU A 155 -13.70 -15.79 14.59
C LEU A 155 -14.08 -17.25 14.30
N HIS A 156 -15.30 -17.65 14.65
CA HIS A 156 -15.80 -19.03 14.45
C HIS A 156 -16.41 -19.26 13.07
N SER A 157 -16.89 -18.20 12.40
CA SER A 157 -17.40 -18.27 11.03
C SER A 157 -16.27 -18.44 10.02
N ASN A 158 -15.06 -18.03 10.36
CA ASN A 158 -13.92 -18.04 9.46
C ASN A 158 -13.24 -19.41 9.32
N LYS A 159 -14.02 -20.50 9.37
CA LYS A 159 -13.57 -21.90 9.25
C LYS A 159 -13.00 -22.25 7.86
N ASN A 160 -13.06 -21.33 6.87
CA ASN A 160 -12.72 -21.61 5.47
C ASN A 160 -11.58 -20.75 4.87
N CYS A 161 -10.92 -19.84 5.61
CA CYS A 161 -9.89 -18.96 5.03
C CYS A 161 -8.47 -19.56 4.94
N LEU A 162 -8.36 -20.82 4.52
CA LEU A 162 -7.12 -21.35 3.93
C LEU A 162 -7.33 -21.90 2.51
N ASN A 163 -8.57 -21.89 1.99
CA ASN A 163 -8.89 -22.34 0.63
C ASN A 163 -9.83 -21.35 -0.08
N SER A 164 -9.40 -20.12 -0.34
CA SER A 164 -9.72 -19.38 -1.58
C SER A 164 -9.18 -17.95 -1.50
N SER A 165 -8.73 -17.48 -2.66
CA SER A 165 -8.42 -16.10 -3.03
C SER A 165 -9.25 -15.08 -2.23
N TYR A 166 -8.55 -14.31 -1.37
CA TYR A 166 -8.93 -13.10 -0.62
C TYR A 166 -10.44 -12.84 -0.35
N PRO A 167 -10.88 -12.60 0.91
CA PRO A 167 -10.22 -11.67 1.84
C PRO A 167 -10.14 -12.20 3.28
N VAL A 168 -8.94 -12.22 3.87
CA VAL A 168 -8.78 -12.41 5.31
C VAL A 168 -8.97 -11.05 5.99
N SER A 169 -10.01 -10.94 6.81
CA SER A 169 -10.23 -9.83 7.72
C SER A 169 -9.15 -9.83 8.81
N LEU A 170 -8.03 -9.17 8.52
CA LEU A 170 -7.14 -8.65 9.55
C LEU A 170 -7.88 -7.52 10.25
N SER A 171 -8.47 -7.82 11.41
CA SER A 171 -8.85 -6.78 12.35
C SER A 171 -7.56 -6.23 12.96
N VAL A 172 -6.96 -5.27 12.27
CA VAL A 172 -5.89 -4.42 12.81
C VAL A 172 -6.52 -3.69 14.01
N PRO A 173 -6.01 -3.87 15.24
CA PRO A 173 -6.45 -3.03 16.35
C PRO A 173 -6.12 -1.60 15.97
N ALA A 174 -7.12 -0.70 16.08
CA ALA A 174 -6.94 0.71 15.78
C ALA A 174 -5.76 1.24 16.61
N GLU A 175 -4.69 1.62 15.93
CA GLU A 175 -3.58 2.34 16.56
C GLU A 175 -4.10 3.72 17.00
N ILE A 176 -3.78 4.08 18.24
CA ILE A 176 -3.78 5.46 18.73
C ILE A 176 -2.52 6.13 18.19
#